data_AF-E2AN79-F1
#
_entry.id   AF-E2AN79-F1
#
_cell.length_a   1.000
_cell.length_b   1.000
_cell.length_c   1.000
_cell.angle_alpha   90.00
_cell.angle_beta   90.00
_cell.angle_gamma   90.00
#
_symmetry.space_group_name_H-M   'P 1'
#
loop_
_entity.id
_entity.type
_entity.pdbx_description
1 polymer ?
#
loop_
_entity_poly.entity_id
_entity_poly.type
_entity_poly.pdbx_seq_one_letter_code
_entity_poly.pdbx_strand_id
1 'polypeptide(L)' 'GILTLGGSDSAYYKGGFTYIPVTDGYWQFIINRIEGEHFTWCDRGCRGILDTSVWKII' A
#
# COMPACT_ATOMS: atom_id res chain seq x y z
N GLY A 1 -1.09 -14.77 9.14
CA GLY A 1 -2.09 -13.69 9.03
C GLY A 1 -3.47 -14.28 8.82
N ILE A 2 -4.49 -13.44 8.63
CA ILE A 2 -5.87 -13.85 8.35
C ILE A 2 -6.27 -13.27 6.99
N LEU A 3 -6.97 -14.06 6.17
CA LEU A 3 -7.62 -13.60 4.95
C LEU A 3 -9.11 -13.41 5.25
N THR A 4 -9.57 -12.17 5.25
CA THR A 4 -10.99 -11.82 5.39
C THR A 4 -11.58 -11.55 4.01
N LEU A 5 -12.65 -12.25 3.66
CA LEU A 5 -13.38 -12.07 2.40
C LEU A 5 -14.72 -11.38 2.68
N GLY A 6 -15.16 -10.51 1.77
CA GLY A 6 -16.44 -9.78 1.89
C GLY A 6 -16.35 -8.43 2.62
N GLY A 7 -15.16 -8.01 3.07
CA GLY A 7 -14.96 -6.71 3.70
C GLY A 7 -13.70 -6.65 4.55
N SER A 8 -13.69 -5.72 5.51
CA SER A 8 -12.62 -5.55 6.48
C SER A 8 -13.18 -5.67 7.89
N ASP A 9 -12.52 -6.45 8.75
CA ASP A 9 -12.96 -6.67 10.13
C ASP A 9 -12.38 -5.60 11.06
N SER A 10 -13.26 -4.83 11.71
CA SER A 10 -12.92 -3.75 12.63
C SER A 10 -12.17 -4.20 13.88
N ALA A 11 -12.16 -5.49 14.19
CA ALA A 11 -11.33 -6.03 15.27
C ALA A 11 -9.82 -5.94 14.98
N TYR A 12 -9.42 -5.82 13.71
CA TYR A 12 -8.02 -5.94 13.27
C TYR A 12 -7.38 -4.64 12.74
N TYR A 13 -8.04 -3.49 12.89
CA TYR A 13 -7.43 -2.18 12.59
C TYR A 13 -7.81 -1.12 13.63
N LYS A 14 -7.06 0.00 13.63
CA LYS A 14 -7.35 1.17 14.45
C LYS A 14 -7.47 2.39 13.55
N GLY A 15 -8.36 3.32 13.88
CA GLY A 15 -8.62 4.51 13.06
C GLY A 15 -9.47 4.21 11.82
N GLY A 16 -9.51 5.15 10.88
CA GLY A 16 -10.24 5.02 9.63
C GLY A 16 -9.34 4.62 8.45
N PHE A 17 -9.97 4.24 7.34
CA PHE A 17 -9.25 3.94 6.10
C PHE A 17 -9.11 5.16 5.21
N THR A 18 -7.92 5.30 4.64
CA THR A 18 -7.65 6.22 3.52
C THR A 18 -7.66 5.41 2.23
N TYR A 19 -8.59 5.73 1.34
CA TYR A 19 -8.70 5.08 0.04
C TYR A 19 -7.96 5.88 -1.03
N ILE A 20 -7.24 5.17 -1.89
CA ILE A 20 -6.54 5.73 -3.05
C ILE A 20 -6.96 4.94 -4.30
N PRO A 21 -7.02 5.59 -5.48
CA PRO A 21 -7.40 4.91 -6.71
C PRO A 21 -6.33 3.91 -7.14
N VAL A 22 -6.78 2.75 -7.61
CA VAL A 22 -5.96 1.75 -8.31
C VAL A 22 -5.87 2.14 -9.77
N THR A 23 -4.69 2.01 -10.39
CA THR A 23 -4.45 2.51 -11.76
C THR A 23 -4.54 1.44 -12.85
N ASP A 24 -4.04 0.23 -12.58
CA ASP A 24 -3.92 -0.86 -13.56
C ASP A 24 -4.57 -2.14 -13.02
N GLY A 25 -4.73 -3.20 -13.82
CA GLY A 25 -5.39 -4.47 -13.46
C GLY A 25 -4.71 -5.30 -12.34
N TYR A 26 -3.82 -4.69 -11.56
CA TYR A 26 -3.17 -5.20 -10.36
C TYR A 26 -3.53 -4.30 -9.18
N TRP A 27 -3.14 -4.67 -7.95
CA TRP A 27 -3.20 -3.76 -6.80
C TRP A 27 -2.11 -2.68 -6.89
N GLN A 28 -2.08 -1.95 -8.00
CA GLN A 28 -1.12 -0.89 -8.31
C GLN A 28 -1.72 0.48 -8.03
N PHE A 29 -0.96 1.33 -7.35
CA PHE A 29 -1.37 2.68 -6.98
C PHE A 29 -0.20 3.67 -7.03
N ILE A 30 -0.52 4.96 -6.96
CA ILE A 30 0.47 6.03 -6.90
C ILE A 30 0.85 6.30 -5.45
N ILE A 31 2.15 6.29 -5.17
CA ILE A 31 2.73 6.71 -3.91
C ILE A 31 3.31 8.11 -4.11
N ASN A 32 2.81 9.10 -3.38
CA ASN A 32 3.27 10.48 -3.51
C ASN A 32 4.75 10.63 -3.15
N ARG A 33 5.15 10.06 -2.00
CA ARG A 33 6.49 10.20 -1.44
C ARG A 33 6.86 9.02 -0.55
N ILE A 34 8.11 8.57 -0.63
CA ILE A 34 8.74 7.62 0.29
C ILE A 34 10.05 8.23 0.74
N GLU A 35 10.17 8.48 2.02
CA GLU A 35 11.38 9.01 2.64
C GLU A 35 11.67 8.29 3.96
N GLY A 36 12.94 8.29 4.33
CA GLY A 36 13.41 7.96 5.67
C GLY A 36 14.28 9.10 6.19
N GLU A 37 14.88 8.90 7.37
CA GLU A 37 15.65 9.94 8.07
C GLU A 37 16.77 10.57 7.23
N HIS A 38 17.38 9.79 6.31
CA HIS A 38 18.52 10.24 5.50
C HIS A 38 18.38 9.90 4.00
N PHE A 39 17.19 9.53 3.52
CA PHE A 39 17.00 9.20 2.11
C PHE A 39 15.59 9.54 1.62
N THR A 40 15.47 9.77 0.31
CA THR A 40 14.17 9.84 -0.38
C THR A 40 14.21 8.84 -1.52
N TRP A 41 13.35 7.83 -1.46
CA TRP A 41 13.21 6.81 -2.53
C TRP A 41 12.23 7.24 -3.61
N CYS A 42 11.25 8.06 -3.24
CA CYS A 42 10.22 8.52 -4.15
C CYS A 42 9.82 9.92 -3.72
N ASP A 43 9.93 10.91 -4.60
CA ASP A 43 9.74 12.33 -4.24
C ASP A 43 8.61 13.00 -5.04
N ARG A 44 8.21 12.40 -6.17
CA ARG A 44 7.30 13.01 -7.15
C ARG A 44 6.33 12.01 -7.77
N GLY A 45 5.77 11.12 -6.95
CA GLY A 45 4.86 10.09 -7.45
C GLY A 45 5.62 8.92 -8.07
N CYS A 46 5.46 7.74 -7.50
CA CYS A 46 5.95 6.47 -8.05
C CYS A 46 4.82 5.46 -8.06
N ARG A 47 4.90 4.48 -8.97
CA ARG A 47 3.98 3.34 -8.98
C ARG A 47 4.47 2.30 -7.99
N GLY A 48 3.60 1.90 -7.08
CA GLY A 48 3.81 0.77 -6.18
C GLY A 48 2.74 -0.29 -6.39
N ILE A 49 3.08 -1.55 -6.12
CA ILE A 49 2.15 -2.68 -6.18
C ILE A 49 2.11 -3.35 -4.81
N LEU A 50 0.90 -3.62 -4.30
CA LEU A 50 0.74 -4.49 -3.14
C LEU A 50 0.77 -5.96 -3.59
N ASP A 51 1.93 -6.60 -3.41
CA ASP A 51 2.16 -7.98 -3.81
C ASP A 51 2.45 -8.87 -2.59
N THR A 52 1.51 -9.75 -2.26
CA THR A 52 1.64 -10.69 -1.13
C THR A 52 2.63 -11.83 -1.39
N SER A 53 3.11 -12.00 -2.63
CA SER A 53 4.09 -13.02 -3.01
C SER A 53 5.55 -12.56 -2.81
N VAL A 54 5.77 -11.26 -2.58
CA VAL A 54 7.10 -10.67 -2.41
C VAL A 54 7.36 -10.42 -0.91
N TRP A 55 8.52 -10.84 -0.41
CA TRP A 55 8.88 -10.76 1.00
C TRP A 55 9.68 -9.49 1.39
N LYS A 56 10.11 -8.70 0.39
CA LYS A 56 10.87 -7.45 0.59
C LYS A 56 10.34 -6.35 -0.33
N ILE A 57 10.53 -5.10 0.10
CA ILE A 57 10.32 -3.94 -0.78
C ILE A 57 11.48 -3.87 -1.77
N ILE A 58 11.17 -3.68 -3.04
CA ILE A 58 12.13 -3.61 -4.16
C ILE A 58 12.03 -2.23 -4.79
#